data_AF-A0A9Q3PAS6-F1
#
_entry.id   AF-A0A9Q3PAS6-F1
#
_cell.length_a   1.000
_cell.length_b   1.000
_cell.length_c   1.000
_cell.angle_alpha   90.00
_cell.angle_beta   90.00
_cell.angle_gamma   90.00
#
_symmetry.space_group_name_H-M   'P 1'
#
loop_
_entity.id
_entity.type
_entity.pdbx_description
1 polymer ?
#
loop_
_entity_poly.entity_id
_entity_poly.type
_entity_poly.pdbx_seq_one_letter_code
_entity_poly.pdbx_strand_id
1 'polypeptide(L)'
;MEKSSPTIWEKLSFSTAYHPQTDFLAERMIQTLEDMVRRLSLELEYKTSIHASTNQTPSILEKGWNPKLPQDSLRKELIEIHPTAASFKGMLYKARKHAVGGMADSFEYAKDKWDKSHATPDFKVEDLVLVSTTNFNNIKGCKKLKDYFARPFFIKALHG
;
A
#
# COMPACT_ATOMS: atom_id res chain seq x y z
N MET A 1 -10.55 -1.43 24.57
CA MET A 1 -10.72 -2.89 24.73
C MET A 1 -9.60 -3.55 23.95
N GLU A 2 -8.52 -3.90 24.66
CA GLU A 2 -7.33 -4.55 24.11
C GLU A 2 -7.65 -6.05 24.00
N LYS A 3 -7.91 -6.53 22.77
CA LYS A 3 -8.01 -7.97 22.51
C LYS A 3 -6.63 -8.46 22.13
N SER A 4 -5.98 -9.21 23.01
CA SER A 4 -4.70 -9.85 22.77
C SER A 4 -4.84 -10.96 21.73
N SER A 5 -3.95 -10.98 20.74
CA SER A 5 -3.82 -12.06 19.76
C SER A 5 -2.96 -13.21 20.34
N PRO A 6 -3.24 -14.49 20.06
CA PRO A 6 -2.81 -15.57 20.96
C PRO A 6 -1.38 -16.11 20.81
N THR A 7 -0.53 -15.64 19.88
CA THR A 7 0.70 -16.41 19.55
C THR A 7 1.98 -15.62 19.25
N ILE A 8 1.96 -14.29 19.10
CA ILE A 8 3.18 -13.49 18.89
C ILE A 8 3.02 -12.20 19.70
N TRP A 9 4.02 -11.87 20.52
CA TRP A 9 4.02 -10.75 21.48
C TRP A 9 4.09 -9.35 20.82
N GLU A 10 3.43 -9.15 19.69
CA GLU A 10 3.31 -7.85 19.04
C GLU A 10 2.05 -7.13 19.51
N LYS A 11 2.23 -5.88 19.95
CA LYS A 11 1.13 -4.97 20.26
C LYS A 11 0.44 -4.56 18.96
N LEU A 12 -0.83 -4.89 18.82
CA LEU A 12 -1.62 -4.56 17.64
C LEU A 12 -2.30 -3.19 17.85
N SER A 13 -1.84 -2.18 17.11
CA SER A 13 -2.46 -0.86 17.11
C SER A 13 -3.40 -0.73 15.90
N PHE A 14 -4.69 -0.59 16.16
CA PHE A 14 -5.70 -0.42 15.12
C PHE A 14 -5.94 1.06 14.81
N SER A 15 -6.19 1.37 13.54
CA SER A 15 -6.71 2.67 13.09
C SER A 15 -8.17 2.86 13.51
N THR A 16 -8.65 4.09 13.39
CA THR A 16 -10.07 4.38 13.68
C THR A 16 -10.95 3.74 12.61
N ALA A 17 -12.08 3.16 13.02
CA ALA A 17 -12.99 2.48 12.09
C ALA A 17 -13.46 3.40 10.96
N TYR A 18 -13.41 2.90 9.72
CA TYR A 18 -13.87 3.61 8.51
C TYR A 18 -13.19 4.95 8.20
N HIS A 19 -11.95 5.12 8.66
CA HIS A 19 -11.13 6.28 8.31
C HIS A 19 -9.94 5.84 7.44
N PRO A 20 -10.13 5.74 6.11
CA PRO A 20 -9.08 5.28 5.19
C PRO A 20 -7.86 6.21 5.19
N GLN A 21 -7.98 7.41 5.76
CA GLN A 21 -6.89 8.36 5.85
C GLN A 21 -5.76 7.91 6.79
N THR A 22 -6.07 7.19 7.87
CA THR A 22 -5.03 6.68 8.79
C THR A 22 -4.26 5.51 8.18
N ASP A 23 -4.91 4.71 7.34
CA ASP A 23 -4.30 3.57 6.64
C ASP A 23 -3.88 3.91 5.19
N PHE A 24 -4.00 5.18 4.80
CA PHE A 24 -3.80 5.65 3.43
C PHE A 24 -2.44 5.30 2.85
N LEU A 25 -1.40 5.32 3.68
CA LEU A 25 -0.04 4.96 3.29
C LEU A 25 0.03 3.50 2.85
N ALA A 26 -0.57 2.59 3.62
CA ALA A 26 -0.62 1.17 3.29
C ALA A 26 -1.47 0.94 2.04
N GLU A 27 -2.66 1.53 1.94
CA GLU A 27 -3.54 1.41 0.78
C GLU A 27 -2.86 1.92 -0.50
N ARG A 28 -2.22 3.09 -0.45
CA ARG A 28 -1.49 3.67 -1.59
C ARG A 28 -0.28 2.84 -1.95
N MET A 29 0.44 2.29 -0.97
CA MET A 29 1.54 1.36 -1.23
C MET A 29 1.05 0.09 -1.94
N ILE A 30 -0.04 -0.51 -1.46
CA ILE A 30 -0.66 -1.69 -2.11
C ILE A 30 -1.03 -1.36 -3.56
N GLN A 31 -1.70 -0.24 -3.81
CA GLN A 31 -2.07 0.17 -5.18
C GLN A 31 -0.85 0.35 -6.08
N THR A 32 0.19 1.03 -5.60
CA THR A 32 1.41 1.21 -6.40
C THR A 32 2.11 -0.10 -6.70
N LEU A 33 2.13 -1.04 -5.74
CA LEU A 33 2.71 -2.36 -5.95
C LEU A 33 1.91 -3.16 -6.97
N GLU A 34 0.57 -3.13 -6.89
CA GLU A 34 -0.28 -3.77 -7.88
C GLU A 34 -0.04 -3.21 -9.29
N ASP A 35 0.02 -1.88 -9.43
CA ASP A 35 0.25 -1.23 -10.72
C ASP A 35 1.64 -1.58 -11.30
N MET A 36 2.68 -1.62 -10.45
CA MET A 36 4.01 -2.05 -10.87
C MET A 36 4.02 -3.50 -11.34
N VAL A 37 3.39 -4.41 -10.58
CA VAL A 37 3.30 -5.83 -10.93
C VAL A 37 2.54 -6.00 -12.25
N ARG A 38 1.41 -5.31 -12.43
CA ARG A 38 0.64 -5.37 -13.69
C ARG A 38 1.47 -4.93 -14.90
N ARG A 39 2.21 -3.82 -14.79
CA ARG A 39 3.08 -3.33 -15.88
C ARG A 39 4.21 -4.30 -16.19
N LEU A 40 4.88 -4.82 -15.16
CA LEU A 40 5.98 -5.75 -15.32
C LEU A 40 5.50 -7.06 -15.98
N SER A 41 4.33 -7.58 -15.56
CA SER A 41 3.74 -8.78 -16.14
C SER A 41 3.43 -8.62 -17.63
N LEU A 42 2.84 -7.48 -18.03
CA LEU A 42 2.55 -7.19 -19.44
C LEU A 42 3.82 -7.06 -20.28
N GLU A 43 4.85 -6.38 -19.76
CA GLU A 43 6.11 -6.21 -20.46
C GLU A 43 6.85 -7.55 -20.64
N LEU A 44 6.81 -8.42 -19.62
CA LEU A 44 7.36 -9.77 -19.69
C LEU A 44 6.60 -10.62 -20.70
N GLU A 45 5.27 -10.64 -20.63
CA GLU A 45 4.43 -11.42 -21.54
C GLU A 45 4.66 -11.01 -23.00
N TYR A 46 4.76 -9.71 -23.27
CA TYR A 46 5.10 -9.21 -24.61
C TYR A 46 6.45 -9.71 -25.12
N LYS A 47 7.47 -9.75 -24.25
CA LYS A 47 8.82 -10.20 -24.60
C LYS A 47 8.93 -11.72 -24.79
N THR A 48 8.09 -12.49 -24.09
CA THR A 48 8.07 -13.97 -24.14
C THR A 48 7.03 -14.53 -25.10
N SER A 49 6.11 -13.72 -25.61
CA SER A 49 5.08 -14.14 -26.56
C SER A 49 5.63 -14.22 -27.98
N ILE A 50 5.21 -15.23 -28.74
CA ILE A 50 5.58 -15.42 -30.14
C ILE A 50 4.80 -14.43 -30.99
N HIS A 51 5.49 -13.59 -31.77
CA HIS A 51 4.83 -12.62 -32.62
C HIS A 51 4.50 -13.24 -33.99
N ALA A 52 3.28 -13.03 -34.47
CA ALA A 52 2.78 -13.65 -35.70
C ALA A 52 3.57 -13.27 -36.97
N SER A 53 4.21 -12.11 -36.97
CA SER A 53 5.02 -11.62 -38.11
C SER A 53 6.41 -12.25 -38.20
N THR A 54 7.00 -12.64 -37.07
CA THR A 54 8.38 -13.16 -36.99
C THR A 54 8.44 -14.64 -36.60
N ASN A 55 7.34 -15.22 -36.11
CA ASN A 55 7.27 -16.56 -35.51
C ASN A 55 8.33 -16.82 -34.43
N GLN A 56 8.85 -15.75 -33.82
CA GLN A 56 9.87 -15.78 -32.79
C GLN A 56 9.48 -14.79 -31.69
N THR A 57 9.92 -15.06 -30.46
CA THR A 57 9.74 -14.13 -29.34
C THR A 57 10.73 -12.97 -29.47
N PRO A 58 10.35 -11.72 -29.14
CA PRO A 58 11.26 -10.57 -29.20
C PRO A 58 12.56 -10.77 -28.42
N SER A 59 12.52 -11.46 -27.27
CA SER A 59 13.70 -11.77 -26.45
C SER A 59 14.77 -12.58 -27.19
N ILE A 60 14.35 -13.58 -27.97
CA ILE A 60 15.21 -14.41 -28.81
C ILE A 60 15.83 -13.57 -29.93
N LEU A 61 15.06 -12.65 -30.54
CA LEU A 61 15.57 -11.81 -31.62
C LEU A 61 16.54 -10.72 -31.13
N GLU A 62 16.29 -10.13 -29.97
CA GLU A 62 17.12 -9.06 -29.40
C GLU A 62 18.38 -9.60 -28.72
N LYS A 63 18.24 -10.67 -27.93
CA LYS A 63 19.28 -11.14 -27.00
C LYS A 63 19.73 -12.58 -27.27
N GLY A 64 19.04 -13.32 -28.12
CA GLY A 64 19.33 -14.73 -28.40
C GLY A 64 18.88 -15.70 -27.31
N TRP A 65 18.17 -15.24 -26.27
CA TRP A 65 17.67 -16.10 -25.19
C TRP A 65 16.34 -15.58 -24.64
N ASN A 66 15.49 -16.50 -24.20
CA ASN A 66 14.19 -16.17 -23.58
C ASN A 66 14.32 -16.17 -22.04
N PRO A 67 13.87 -15.12 -21.33
CA PRO A 67 13.89 -15.09 -19.87
C PRO A 67 13.07 -16.21 -19.24
N LYS A 68 13.60 -16.79 -18.16
CA LYS A 68 12.89 -17.81 -17.38
C LYS A 68 11.82 -17.15 -16.52
N LEU A 69 10.60 -17.65 -16.62
CA LEU A 69 9.47 -17.14 -15.83
C LEU A 69 9.48 -17.76 -14.42
N PRO A 70 8.76 -17.16 -13.44
CA PRO A 70 8.59 -17.75 -12.13
C PRO A 70 8.03 -19.18 -12.17
N GLN A 71 7.21 -19.51 -13.17
CA GLN A 71 6.72 -20.88 -13.42
C GLN A 71 7.86 -21.86 -13.77
N ASP A 72 8.90 -21.38 -14.45
CA ASP A 72 10.09 -22.17 -14.80
C ASP A 72 11.10 -22.29 -13.65
N SER A 73 10.91 -21.50 -12.58
CA SER A 73 11.85 -21.30 -11.49
C SER A 73 11.70 -22.30 -10.33
N LEU A 74 10.80 -23.28 -10.42
CA LEU A 74 10.67 -24.38 -9.44
C LEU A 74 11.84 -25.39 -9.47
N ARG A 75 13.01 -25.02 -10.01
CA ARG A 75 14.21 -25.85 -9.98
C ARG A 75 15.06 -25.51 -8.76
N LYS A 76 15.18 -26.48 -7.86
CA LYS A 76 15.87 -26.45 -6.55
C LYS A 76 17.40 -26.29 -6.61
N GLU A 77 17.97 -26.29 -7.81
CA GLU A 77 19.41 -26.42 -8.00
C GLU A 77 19.92 -25.15 -8.68
N LEU A 78 20.43 -24.22 -7.87
CA LEU A 78 21.59 -23.36 -8.12
C LEU A 78 21.48 -22.13 -7.21
N ILE A 79 22.23 -22.13 -6.11
CA ILE A 79 22.65 -20.88 -5.47
C ILE A 79 24.16 -20.98 -5.26
N GLU A 80 24.92 -20.71 -6.31
CA GLU A 80 26.30 -20.24 -6.15
C GLU A 80 26.27 -18.72 -6.12
N ILE A 81 26.68 -18.14 -4.99
CA ILE A 81 26.67 -16.69 -4.78
C ILE A 81 27.86 -16.10 -5.52
N HIS A 82 27.62 -15.57 -6.72
CA HIS A 82 28.63 -14.89 -7.54
C HIS A 82 29.13 -13.59 -6.86
N PRO A 83 30.43 -13.23 -6.95
CA PRO A 83 31.01 -12.05 -6.28
C PRO A 83 30.34 -10.70 -6.61
N THR A 84 29.60 -10.59 -7.71
CA THR A 84 28.70 -9.47 -8.05
C THR A 84 27.63 -9.19 -6.99
N ALA A 85 27.29 -10.17 -6.15
CA ALA A 85 26.32 -9.99 -5.07
C ALA A 85 26.78 -8.95 -4.03
N ALA A 86 28.10 -8.81 -3.81
CA ALA A 86 28.64 -7.84 -2.87
C ALA A 86 28.51 -6.39 -3.38
N SER A 87 28.79 -6.14 -4.66
CA SER A 87 28.59 -4.83 -5.29
C SER A 87 27.09 -4.49 -5.41
N PHE A 88 26.26 -5.49 -5.71
CA PHE A 88 24.81 -5.35 -5.74
C PHE A 88 24.22 -4.96 -4.38
N LYS A 89 24.73 -5.53 -3.28
CA LYS A 89 24.35 -5.14 -1.90
C LYS A 89 24.62 -3.65 -1.63
N GLY A 90 25.77 -3.14 -2.06
CA GLY A 90 26.13 -1.73 -1.90
C GLY A 90 25.19 -0.80 -2.68
N MET A 91 24.85 -1.19 -3.91
CA MET A 91 23.86 -0.47 -4.73
C MET A 91 22.47 -0.47 -4.08
N LEU A 92 22.01 -1.63 -3.60
CA LEU A 92 20.74 -1.77 -2.88
C LEU A 92 20.67 -0.90 -1.62
N TYR A 93 21.76 -0.83 -0.85
CA TYR A 93 21.82 0.00 0.35
C TYR A 93 21.69 1.50 0.02
N LYS A 94 22.37 1.96 -1.05
CA LYS A 94 22.24 3.34 -1.54
C LYS A 94 20.83 3.66 -2.02
N ALA A 95 20.24 2.77 -2.82
CA ALA A 95 18.88 2.90 -3.31
C ALA A 95 17.86 2.95 -2.15
N ARG A 96 18.02 2.08 -1.15
CA ARG A 96 17.20 2.08 0.06
C ARG A 96 17.34 3.38 0.84
N LYS A 97 18.57 3.87 1.05
CA LYS A 97 18.81 5.12 1.77
C LYS A 97 18.13 6.31 1.07
N HIS A 98 18.24 6.36 -0.26
CA HIS A 98 17.58 7.39 -1.06
C HIS A 98 16.04 7.29 -0.98
N ALA A 99 15.49 6.07 -1.08
CA ALA A 99 14.05 5.85 -0.95
C ALA A 99 13.51 6.30 0.41
N VAL A 100 14.23 5.99 1.50
CA VAL A 100 13.87 6.44 2.85
C VAL A 100 13.88 7.96 2.96
N GLY A 101 14.89 8.63 2.38
CA GLY A 101 14.94 10.10 2.33
C GLY A 101 13.74 10.68 1.58
N GLY A 102 13.46 10.20 0.38
CA GLY A 102 12.33 10.68 -0.41
C GLY A 102 10.96 10.41 0.23
N MET A 103 10.84 9.34 1.01
CA MET A 103 9.64 9.09 1.83
C MET A 103 9.48 10.15 2.92
N ALA A 104 10.56 10.49 3.65
CA ALA A 104 10.52 11.52 4.68
C ALA A 104 10.12 12.88 4.11
N ASP A 105 10.75 13.30 3.01
CA ASP A 105 10.42 14.56 2.32
C ASP A 105 8.96 14.59 1.86
N SER A 106 8.46 13.45 1.36
CA SER A 106 7.06 13.31 0.94
C SER A 106 6.09 13.42 2.11
N PHE A 107 6.42 12.86 3.28
CA PHE A 107 5.58 12.98 4.48
C PHE A 107 5.55 14.42 5.00
N GLU A 108 6.69 15.10 5.04
CA GLU A 108 6.76 16.50 5.46
C GLU A 108 5.95 17.40 4.54
N TYR A 109 6.08 17.21 3.22
CA TYR A 109 5.30 17.95 2.23
C TYR A 109 3.78 17.69 2.37
N ALA A 110 3.38 16.43 2.56
CA ALA A 110 1.98 16.07 2.74
C ALA A 110 1.39 16.70 4.02
N LYS A 111 2.16 16.69 5.11
CA LYS A 111 1.77 17.31 6.39
C LYS A 111 1.57 18.82 6.23
N ASP A 112 2.56 19.53 5.69
CA ASP A 112 2.50 20.98 5.50
C ASP A 112 1.32 21.40 4.60
N LYS A 113 1.02 20.64 3.53
CA LYS A 113 -0.15 20.88 2.68
C LYS A 113 -1.48 20.63 3.40
N TRP A 114 -1.54 19.57 4.21
CA TRP A 114 -2.73 19.24 4.99
C TRP A 114 -3.02 20.34 6.01
N ASP A 115 -2.03 20.72 6.81
CA ASP A 115 -2.13 21.72 7.89
C ASP A 115 -2.56 23.09 7.35
N LYS A 116 -2.12 23.46 6.14
CA LYS A 116 -2.53 24.71 5.46
C LYS A 116 -3.99 24.74 5.00
N SER A 117 -4.57 23.58 4.70
CA SER A 117 -5.90 23.48 4.09
C SER A 117 -6.99 23.02 5.06
N HIS A 118 -6.61 22.38 6.17
CA HIS A 118 -7.53 21.79 7.13
C HIS A 118 -7.34 22.43 8.50
N ALA A 119 -8.30 23.26 8.91
CA ALA A 119 -8.41 23.69 10.31
C ALA A 119 -9.14 22.58 11.08
N THR A 120 -8.46 21.96 12.04
CA THR A 120 -9.11 21.01 12.96
C THR A 120 -9.98 21.79 13.93
N PRO A 121 -11.29 21.49 14.04
CA PRO A 121 -12.12 22.06 15.08
C PRO A 121 -11.61 21.64 16.46
N ASP A 122 -11.55 22.58 17.40
CA ASP A 122 -11.24 22.28 18.79
C ASP A 122 -12.45 21.62 19.45
N PHE A 123 -12.25 20.40 19.97
CA PHE A 123 -13.30 19.61 20.61
C PHE A 123 -13.07 19.59 22.11
N LYS A 124 -14.13 19.82 22.91
CA LYS A 124 -14.07 19.67 24.35
C LYS A 124 -14.81 18.42 24.80
N VAL A 125 -14.37 17.87 25.94
CA VAL A 125 -15.10 16.80 26.62
C VAL A 125 -16.49 17.34 26.97
N GLU A 126 -17.52 16.52 26.76
CA GLU A 126 -18.96 16.88 26.84
C GLU A 126 -19.56 17.62 25.63
N ASP A 127 -18.80 17.96 24.60
CA ASP A 127 -19.39 18.53 23.38
C ASP A 127 -20.26 17.50 22.64
N LEU A 128 -21.35 17.98 22.04
CA LEU A 128 -22.26 17.20 21.22
C LEU A 128 -21.75 17.14 19.78
N VAL A 129 -21.38 15.95 19.34
CA VAL A 129 -20.91 15.69 17.98
C VAL A 129 -21.84 14.77 17.21
N LEU A 130 -21.93 15.01 15.90
CA LEU A 130 -22.66 14.17 14.96
C LEU A 130 -21.67 13.23 14.26
N VAL A 131 -21.96 11.94 14.25
CA VAL A 131 -21.13 10.94 13.58
C VAL A 131 -21.71 10.65 12.20
N SER A 132 -20.91 10.78 11.15
CA SER A 132 -21.36 10.48 9.79
C SER A 132 -21.61 8.97 9.61
N THR A 133 -22.76 8.62 9.05
CA THR A 133 -23.14 7.22 8.75
C THR A 133 -22.73 6.77 7.35
N THR A 134 -22.08 7.64 6.58
CA THR A 134 -21.73 7.43 5.16
C THR A 134 -20.99 6.12 4.90
N ASN A 135 -20.06 5.76 5.78
CA ASN A 135 -19.23 4.56 5.64
C ASN A 135 -19.73 3.38 6.51
N PHE A 136 -20.89 3.49 7.15
CA PHE A 136 -21.41 2.43 8.02
C PHE A 136 -22.11 1.34 7.22
N ASN A 137 -21.38 0.25 6.96
CA ASN A 137 -21.90 -0.91 6.22
C ASN A 137 -22.86 -1.80 7.05
N ASN A 138 -22.93 -1.60 8.37
CA ASN A 138 -23.73 -2.42 9.29
C ASN A 138 -25.15 -1.88 9.56
N ILE A 139 -25.55 -0.76 8.95
CA ILE A 139 -26.92 -0.21 9.12
C ILE A 139 -27.85 -0.83 8.08
N LYS A 140 -28.90 -1.55 8.53
CA LYS A 140 -29.97 -2.09 7.67
C LYS A 140 -30.74 -0.96 6.97
N GLY A 141 -31.13 -1.16 5.71
CA GLY A 141 -31.96 -0.24 4.93
C GLY A 141 -31.33 0.23 3.61
N CYS A 142 -32.12 0.87 2.74
CA CYS A 142 -31.67 1.37 1.44
C CYS A 142 -30.83 2.65 1.58
N LYS A 143 -29.72 2.75 0.85
CA LYS A 143 -28.72 3.84 0.97
C LYS A 143 -29.32 5.26 0.81
N LYS A 144 -30.41 5.39 0.06
CA LYS A 144 -31.06 6.68 -0.26
C LYS A 144 -31.97 7.23 0.85
N LEU A 145 -32.46 6.40 1.76
CA LEU A 145 -33.35 6.80 2.86
C LEU A 145 -32.63 6.80 4.22
N LYS A 146 -31.29 6.73 4.22
CA LYS A 146 -30.50 6.77 5.46
C LYS A 146 -30.18 8.22 5.80
N ASP A 147 -30.36 8.57 7.06
CA ASP A 147 -29.87 9.82 7.61
C ASP A 147 -28.35 9.87 7.53
N TYR A 148 -27.82 10.99 7.06
CA TYR A 148 -26.38 11.18 6.82
C TYR A 148 -25.56 11.25 8.12
N PHE A 149 -26.22 11.60 9.22
CA PHE A 149 -25.65 11.72 10.55
C PHE A 149 -26.43 10.87 11.54
N ALA A 150 -25.71 10.17 12.39
CA ALA A 150 -26.27 9.51 13.55
C ALA A 150 -26.65 10.55 14.62
N ARG A 151 -27.45 10.11 15.60
CA ARG A 151 -27.91 10.95 16.72
C ARG A 151 -26.71 11.63 17.42
N PRO A 152 -26.91 12.77 18.09
CA PRO A 152 -25.85 13.45 18.82
C PRO A 152 -25.23 12.55 19.89
N PHE A 153 -23.90 12.53 19.96
CA PHE A 153 -23.12 11.82 20.97
C PHE A 153 -22.26 12.79 21.77
N PHE A 154 -22.03 12.47 23.05
CA PHE A 154 -21.11 13.21 23.91
C PHE A 154 -19.69 12.67 23.78
N ILE A 155 -18.71 13.57 23.70
CA ILE A 155 -17.29 13.20 23.75
C ILE A 155 -16.93 12.82 25.18
N LYS A 156 -16.64 11.54 25.42
CA LYS A 156 -16.23 11.03 26.75
C LYS A 156 -14.76 11.28 27.09
N ALA A 157 -13.89 11.23 26.09
CA ALA A 157 -12.45 11.42 26.26
C ALA A 157 -11.83 11.81 24.92
N LEU A 158 -10.85 12.71 24.97
CA LEU A 158 -9.98 13.03 23.84
C LEU A 158 -8.75 12.12 23.91
N HIS A 159 -8.39 11.49 22.80
CA HIS A 159 -7.11 10.81 22.64
C HIS A 159 -6.20 11.73 21.82
N GLY A 160 -5.04 12.07 22.39
CA GLY A 160 -3.97 12.84 21.75
C GLY A 160 -2.65 12.11 21.93
#